data_AF-W4M878-F1
#
_entry.id   AF-W4M878-F1
#
_cell.length_a   1.000
_cell.length_b   1.000
_cell.length_c   1.000
_cell.angle_alpha   90.00
_cell.angle_beta   90.00
_cell.angle_gamma   90.00
#
_symmetry.space_group_name_H-M   'P 1'
#
loop_
_entity.id
_entity.type
_entity.pdbx_description
1 polymer ?
#
loop_
_entity_poly.entity_id
_entity_poly.type
_entity_poly.pdbx_seq_one_letter_code
_entity_poly.pdbx_strand_id
1 'polypeptide(L)'
;MIEDSNTEISYSFRMSMDSDKYIDDFKILFSNHEIIIGKLFSDKSKPVVVLELDKNINLNILDEFMKNHKAEILSYDFFISMVTSYYEYIIDLPAYVIEGIRRFGGTVSFSYTFICMDED
;
A
#
# COMPACT_ATOMS: atom_id res chain seq x y z
N MET A 1 -12.54 -25.65 5.37
CA MET A 1 -12.06 -24.30 5.02
C MET A 1 -12.10 -24.25 3.51
N ILE A 2 -13.10 -23.57 2.96
CA ILE A 2 -13.17 -23.31 1.53
C ILE A 2 -12.27 -22.07 1.35
N GLU A 3 -11.19 -22.20 0.59
CA GLU A 3 -10.51 -21.02 0.07
C GLU A 3 -11.51 -20.35 -0.88
N ASP A 4 -12.12 -19.25 -0.44
CA ASP A 4 -13.00 -18.45 -1.29
C ASP A 4 -12.14 -17.77 -2.36
N SER A 5 -12.04 -18.43 -3.52
CA SER A 5 -11.29 -17.98 -4.70
C SER A 5 -11.86 -16.73 -5.38
N ASN A 6 -12.82 -16.04 -4.74
CA ASN A 6 -13.63 -14.97 -5.34
C ASN A 6 -13.41 -13.60 -4.69
N THR A 7 -12.48 -13.47 -3.75
CA THR A 7 -12.16 -12.18 -3.14
C THR A 7 -10.66 -12.02 -2.95
N GLU A 8 -10.11 -11.00 -3.59
CA GLU A 8 -8.71 -10.60 -3.45
C GLU A 8 -8.66 -9.28 -2.69
N ILE A 9 -7.91 -9.23 -1.60
CA ILE A 9 -7.71 -8.02 -0.80
C ILE A 9 -6.22 -7.73 -0.75
N SER A 10 -5.85 -6.51 -1.14
CA SER A 10 -4.48 -6.02 -1.03
C SER A 10 -4.41 -4.80 -0.12
N TYR A 11 -3.29 -4.70 0.58
CA TYR A 11 -2.99 -3.62 1.52
C TYR A 11 -1.71 -2.96 1.07
N SER A 12 -1.72 -1.65 0.84
CA SER A 12 -0.55 -0.97 0.32
C SER A 12 -0.28 0.34 1.04
N PHE A 13 0.99 0.66 1.21
CA PHE A 13 1.47 1.96 1.64
C PHE A 13 1.96 2.72 0.40
N ARG A 14 1.35 3.88 0.11
CA ARG A 14 1.76 4.75 -0.98
C ARG A 14 2.50 5.94 -0.42
N MET A 15 3.62 6.29 -1.02
CA MET A 15 4.43 7.45 -0.66
C MET A 15 4.83 8.24 -1.91
N SER A 16 4.62 9.55 -1.89
CA SER A 16 5.10 10.44 -2.96
C SER A 16 6.36 11.16 -2.47
N MET A 17 7.38 11.25 -3.31
CA MET A 17 8.66 11.87 -2.95
C MET A 17 9.02 13.03 -3.87
N ASP A 18 9.90 13.90 -3.39
CA ASP A 18 10.33 15.12 -4.08
C ASP A 18 11.29 14.83 -5.25
N SER A 19 12.05 13.73 -5.15
CA SER A 19 12.99 13.24 -6.17
C SER A 19 13.17 11.71 -6.07
N ASP A 20 13.82 11.11 -7.07
CA ASP A 20 14.07 9.67 -7.17
C ASP A 20 15.32 9.18 -6.43
N LYS A 21 16.07 10.09 -5.80
CA LYS A 21 17.36 9.83 -5.16
C LYS A 21 17.38 8.62 -4.21
N TYR A 22 16.29 8.38 -3.48
CA TYR A 22 16.21 7.34 -2.43
C TYR A 22 15.34 6.13 -2.82
N ILE A 23 14.91 6.05 -4.08
CA ILE A 23 14.04 4.96 -4.54
C ILE A 23 14.78 3.63 -4.55
N ASP A 24 16.05 3.63 -4.96
CA ASP A 24 16.85 2.40 -4.98
C ASP A 24 17.19 1.92 -3.56
N ASP A 25 17.50 2.84 -2.64
CA ASP A 25 17.69 2.54 -1.22
C ASP A 25 16.41 1.91 -0.62
N PHE A 26 15.24 2.48 -0.94
CA PHE A 26 13.95 1.94 -0.50
C PHE A 26 13.72 0.51 -1.04
N LYS A 27 14.00 0.26 -2.32
CA LYS A 27 13.89 -1.09 -2.91
C LYS A 27 14.82 -2.10 -2.25
N ILE A 28 16.02 -1.69 -1.87
CA ILE A 28 16.97 -2.56 -1.18
C ILE A 28 16.44 -2.92 0.22
N LEU A 29 15.89 -1.95 0.96
CA LEU A 29 15.33 -2.17 2.29
C LEU A 29 14.12 -3.12 2.27
N PHE A 30 13.31 -3.07 1.22
CA PHE A 30 12.08 -3.84 1.06
C PHE A 30 12.17 -4.85 -0.09
N SER A 31 13.37 -5.40 -0.36
CA SER A 31 13.61 -6.27 -1.53
C SER A 31 12.80 -7.57 -1.56
N ASN A 32 12.23 -7.95 -0.41
CA ASN A 32 11.40 -9.15 -0.24
C ASN A 32 9.89 -8.83 -0.35
N HIS A 33 9.54 -7.59 -0.67
CA HIS A 33 8.17 -7.10 -0.78
C HIS A 33 7.88 -6.67 -2.21
N GLU A 34 6.60 -6.73 -2.59
CA GLU A 34 6.17 -6.17 -3.86
C GLU A 34 6.20 -4.64 -3.80
N ILE A 35 6.90 -4.02 -4.76
CA ILE A 35 7.06 -2.58 -4.86
C ILE A 35 6.77 -2.14 -6.29
N ILE A 36 5.83 -1.21 -6.43
CA ILE A 36 5.50 -0.57 -7.70
C ILE A 36 6.02 0.87 -7.64
N ILE A 37 6.76 1.28 -8.66
CA ILE A 37 7.25 2.65 -8.82
C ILE A 37 6.49 3.32 -9.95
N GLY A 38 5.80 4.41 -9.61
CA GLY A 38 5.09 5.28 -10.54
C GLY A 38 5.57 6.72 -10.43
N LYS A 39 4.79 7.61 -11.03
CA LYS A 39 5.00 9.06 -11.00
C LYS A 39 3.68 9.75 -10.75
N LEU A 40 3.69 10.88 -10.07
CA LEU A 40 2.47 11.67 -9.89
C LEU A 40 1.93 12.11 -11.26
N PHE A 41 0.62 12.01 -11.44
CA PHE A 41 -0.02 12.43 -12.69
C PHE A 41 0.09 13.95 -12.89
N SER A 42 -0.03 14.71 -11.79
CA SER A 42 0.08 16.18 -11.79
C SER A 42 1.50 16.68 -12.02
N ASP A 43 2.51 15.90 -11.65
CA ASP A 43 3.92 16.24 -11.83
C ASP A 43 4.77 14.97 -12.00
N LYS A 44 5.16 14.69 -13.24
CA LYS A 44 5.93 13.49 -13.60
C LYS A 44 7.38 13.52 -13.12
N SER A 45 7.85 14.62 -12.53
CA SER A 45 9.15 14.67 -11.86
C SER A 45 9.14 14.02 -10.48
N LYS A 46 7.96 13.87 -9.87
CA LYS A 46 7.78 13.35 -8.52
C LYS A 46 7.48 11.85 -8.55
N PRO A 47 8.38 10.99 -8.06
CA PRO A 47 8.13 9.57 -8.00
C PRO A 47 7.09 9.23 -6.92
N VAL A 48 6.36 8.15 -7.18
CA VAL A 48 5.42 7.55 -6.25
C VAL A 48 5.85 6.11 -6.03
N VAL A 49 6.01 5.73 -4.78
CA VAL A 49 6.29 4.36 -4.35
C VAL A 49 4.99 3.78 -3.83
N VAL A 50 4.65 2.57 -4.25
CA VAL A 50 3.60 1.75 -3.66
C VAL A 50 4.28 0.49 -3.13
N LEU A 51 4.24 0.30 -1.82
CA LEU A 51 4.75 -0.87 -1.12
C LEU A 51 3.56 -1.73 -0.70
N GLU A 52 3.52 -2.98 -1.15
CA GLU A 52 2.53 -3.94 -0.66
C GLU A 52 2.90 -4.39 0.76
N LEU A 53 1.91 -4.32 1.65
CA LEU A 53 2.04 -4.71 3.04
C LEU A 53 1.64 -6.17 3.16
N ASP A 54 2.60 -7.00 3.57
CA ASP A 54 2.37 -8.39 3.91
C ASP A 54 2.66 -8.65 5.40
N LYS A 55 2.45 -9.89 5.85
CA LYS A 55 2.72 -10.30 7.24
C LYS A 55 4.19 -10.18 7.67
N ASN A 56 5.11 -10.05 6.72
CA ASN A 56 6.56 -9.98 6.96
C ASN A 56 7.07 -8.54 6.93
N ILE A 57 6.20 -7.54 6.74
CA ILE A 57 6.61 -6.15 6.66
C ILE A 57 7.31 -5.70 7.96
N ASN A 58 8.51 -5.14 7.81
CA ASN A 58 9.24 -4.56 8.93
C ASN A 58 8.88 -3.07 9.08
N LEU A 59 7.86 -2.79 9.89
CA LEU A 59 7.39 -1.43 10.15
C LEU A 59 8.42 -0.54 10.86
N ASN A 60 9.42 -1.11 11.55
CA ASN A 60 10.47 -0.31 12.18
C ASN A 60 11.42 0.26 11.12
N ILE A 61 11.78 -0.56 10.12
CA ILE A 61 12.61 -0.10 8.98
C ILE A 61 11.86 0.98 8.20
N LEU A 62 10.56 0.79 7.97
CA LEU A 62 9.73 1.81 7.30
C LEU A 62 9.70 3.11 8.11
N ASP A 63 9.52 3.02 9.43
CA ASP A 63 9.52 4.20 10.30
C ASP A 63 10.85 4.96 10.32
N GLU A 64 11.97 4.23 10.39
CA GLU A 64 13.29 4.83 10.28
C GLU A 64 13.50 5.51 8.92
N PHE A 65 13.11 4.87 7.82
CA PHE A 65 13.17 5.47 6.49
C PHE A 65 12.35 6.77 6.42
N MET A 66 11.09 6.72 6.87
CA MET A 66 10.19 7.87 6.86
C MET A 66 10.72 9.04 7.69
N LYS A 67 11.36 8.75 8.83
CA LYS A 67 11.99 9.77 9.69
C LYS A 67 13.24 10.37 9.05
N ASN A 68 14.09 9.55 8.45
CA ASN A 68 15.35 9.98 7.84
C ASN A 68 15.13 10.80 6.56
N HIS A 69 14.03 10.56 5.85
CA HIS A 69 13.72 11.21 4.56
C HIS A 69 12.48 12.10 4.63
N LYS A 70 12.13 12.58 5.83
CA LYS A 70 10.91 13.37 6.07
C LYS A 70 10.83 14.62 5.20
N ALA A 71 11.96 15.27 4.89
CA ALA A 71 11.97 16.50 4.10
C ALA A 71 11.66 16.24 2.62
N GLU A 72 11.94 15.02 2.14
CA GLU A 72 11.75 14.60 0.76
C GLU A 72 10.43 13.87 0.52
N ILE A 73 9.73 13.49 1.58
CA ILE A 73 8.41 12.86 1.48
C ILE A 73 7.35 13.95 1.41
N LEU A 74 6.65 14.01 0.27
CA LEU A 74 5.60 15.00 0.02
C LEU A 74 4.28 14.59 0.67
N SER A 75 3.95 13.30 0.59
CA SER A 75 2.73 12.73 1.16
C SER A 75 2.84 11.22 1.25
N TYR A 76 2.01 10.61 2.09
CA TYR A 76 1.83 9.17 2.15
C TYR A 76 0.42 8.82 2.62
N ASP A 77 -0.09 7.69 2.15
CA ASP A 77 -1.44 7.20 2.43
C ASP A 77 -1.48 5.67 2.44
N PHE A 78 -2.49 5.10 3.09
CA PHE A 78 -2.78 3.67 3.05
C PHE A 78 -3.90 3.38 2.07
N PHE A 79 -3.73 2.33 1.27
CA PHE A 79 -4.73 1.82 0.36
C PHE A 79 -5.14 0.41 0.79
N ILE A 80 -6.45 0.22 0.95
CA ILE A 80 -7.05 -1.10 1.13
C ILE A 80 -7.89 -1.33 -0.12
N SER A 81 -7.48 -2.26 -0.97
CA SER A 81 -8.14 -2.56 -2.23
C SER A 81 -8.77 -3.93 -2.16
N MET A 82 -10.02 -4.06 -2.62
CA MET A 82 -10.74 -5.31 -2.66
C MET A 82 -11.33 -5.55 -4.06
N VAL A 83 -11.13 -6.74 -4.59
CA VAL A 83 -11.86 -7.24 -5.75
C VAL A 83 -12.76 -8.35 -5.26
N THR A 84 -14.07 -8.24 -5.45
CA THR A 84 -15.04 -9.18 -4.87
C THR A 84 -16.26 -9.36 -5.75
N SER A 85 -16.94 -10.50 -5.63
CA SER A 85 -18.29 -10.73 -6.18
C SER A 85 -19.40 -10.51 -5.16
N TYR A 86 -19.06 -10.08 -3.93
CA TYR A 86 -20.03 -9.82 -2.87
C TYR A 86 -20.48 -8.36 -2.86
N TYR A 87 -21.79 -8.13 -2.70
CA TYR A 87 -22.38 -6.80 -2.58
C TYR A 87 -22.08 -6.14 -1.22
N GLU A 88 -21.87 -6.95 -0.20
CA GLU A 88 -21.51 -6.51 1.16
C GLU A 88 -20.40 -7.43 1.69
N TYR A 89 -19.37 -6.86 2.30
CA TYR A 89 -18.27 -7.61 2.89
C TYR A 89 -17.69 -6.84 4.07
N ILE A 90 -17.39 -7.56 5.17
CA ILE A 90 -16.69 -7.01 6.33
C ILE A 90 -15.23 -7.43 6.21
N ILE A 91 -14.33 -6.45 6.13
CA ILE A 91 -12.89 -6.70 6.06
C ILE A 91 -12.29 -6.59 7.45
N ASP A 92 -11.77 -7.70 7.95
CA ASP A 92 -10.90 -7.72 9.12
C ASP A 92 -9.48 -7.31 8.69
N LEU A 93 -9.06 -6.11 9.11
CA LEU A 93 -7.72 -5.63 8.79
C LEU A 93 -6.65 -6.42 9.55
N PRO A 94 -5.60 -6.91 8.87
CA PRO A 94 -4.50 -7.58 9.54
C PRO A 94 -3.78 -6.66 10.54
N ALA A 95 -3.25 -7.24 11.61
CA ALA A 95 -2.58 -6.49 12.67
C ALA A 95 -1.43 -5.61 12.17
N TYR A 96 -0.66 -6.06 11.17
CA TYR A 96 0.44 -5.29 10.59
C TYR A 96 -0.05 -4.05 9.82
N VAL A 97 -1.23 -4.12 9.20
CA VAL A 97 -1.86 -2.97 8.52
C VAL A 97 -2.36 -1.97 9.56
N ILE A 98 -3.08 -2.46 10.59
CA ILE A 98 -3.57 -1.63 11.69
C ILE A 98 -2.41 -0.91 12.37
N GLU A 99 -1.32 -1.62 12.66
CA GLU A 99 -0.16 -1.04 13.30
C GLU A 99 0.56 -0.03 12.41
N GLY A 100 0.66 -0.29 11.10
CA GLY A 100 1.16 0.69 10.14
C GLY A 100 0.35 1.98 10.17
N ILE A 101 -0.99 1.87 10.05
CA ILE A 101 -1.90 3.03 10.10
C ILE A 101 -1.75 3.79 11.42
N ARG A 102 -1.66 3.09 12.56
CA ARG A 102 -1.50 3.73 13.88
C ARG A 102 -0.19 4.48 14.03
N ARG A 103 0.92 3.92 13.52
CA ARG A 103 2.26 4.51 13.63
C ARG A 103 2.44 5.73 12.75
N PHE A 104 2.02 5.59 11.49
CA PHE A 104 2.28 6.60 10.47
C PHE A 104 1.13 7.61 10.35
N GLY A 105 -0.09 7.22 10.71
CA GLY A 105 -1.27 8.03 10.45
C GLY A 105 -1.53 8.17 8.94
N GLY A 106 -2.06 9.31 8.52
CA GLY A 106 -2.37 9.59 7.12
C GLY A 106 -3.78 9.18 6.71
N THR A 107 -4.08 9.35 5.43
CA THR A 107 -5.38 8.99 4.86
C THR A 107 -5.44 7.50 4.62
N VAL A 108 -6.56 6.87 4.99
CA VAL A 108 -6.87 5.50 4.59
C VAL A 108 -7.90 5.57 3.46
N SER A 109 -7.50 5.14 2.28
CA SER A 109 -8.38 5.05 1.10
C SER A 109 -8.85 3.62 0.91
N PHE A 110 -10.15 3.45 0.77
CA PHE A 110 -10.76 2.17 0.43
C PHE A 110 -11.16 2.16 -1.05
N SER A 111 -10.73 1.13 -1.77
CA SER A 111 -11.12 0.90 -3.16
C SER A 111 -11.76 -0.47 -3.27
N TYR A 112 -12.90 -0.56 -3.96
CA TYR A 112 -13.55 -1.84 -4.23
C TYR A 112 -13.92 -1.95 -5.71
N THR A 113 -13.73 -3.15 -6.26
CA THR A 113 -14.16 -3.53 -7.60
C THR A 113 -15.10 -4.71 -7.48
N PHE A 114 -16.33 -4.55 -7.97
CA PHE A 114 -17.32 -5.63 -8.01
C PHE A 114 -17.18 -6.43 -9.32
N ILE A 115 -16.97 -7.73 -9.21
CA ILE A 115 -17.04 -8.66 -10.35
C ILE A 115 -18.44 -9.24 -10.38
N CYS A 116 -19.26 -8.78 -11.35
CA CYS A 116 -20.49 -9.47 -11.69
C CYS A 116 -20.14 -10.68 -12.55
N MET A 117 -20.30 -11.89 -12.02
CA MET A 117 -20.32 -13.08 -12.87
C MET A 117 -21.66 -13.08 -13.58
N ASP A 118 -21.65 -12.98 -14.92
CA ASP A 118 -22.85 -13.24 -15.71
C ASP A 118 -23.26 -14.70 -15.47
N GLU A 119 -24.47 -14.92 -14.97
CA GLU A 119 -25.06 -16.25 -14.90
C GLU A 119 -25.42 -16.67 -16.34
N ASP A 120 -24.68 -17.63 -16.90
CA ASP A 120 -25.07 -18.36 -18.12
C ASP A 120 -26.34 -19.21 -17.90
#